data_AF-A0A378CFS0-F1
#
_entry.id   AF-A0A378CFS0-F1
#
_cell.length_a   1.000
_cell.length_b   1.000
_cell.length_c   1.000
_cell.angle_alpha   90.00
_cell.angle_beta   90.00
_cell.angle_gamma   90.00
#
_symmetry.space_group_name_H-M   'P 1'
#
loop_
_entity.id
_entity.type
_entity.pdbx_description
1 polymer ?
#
loop_
_entity_poly.entity_id
_entity_poly.type
_entity_poly.pdbx_seq_one_letter_code
_entity_poly.pdbx_strand_id
1 'polypeptide(L)'
;MNNTAENNNLSTFPAVTQQAMETLNTARSAWLEARRRQKAAADNIATIRQRRAEIEATTNALNDEWRTLFRESQGVISKEMKKLRTEIALGRETLEDFDELLAAQESENALLPQETAELAGKVYPRARGTCGYSRKTNLGRFYAIAW
;
A
#
# COMPACT_ATOMS: atom_id res chain seq x y z
N MET A 1 -49.15 7.05 -10.50
CA MET A 1 -49.28 5.58 -10.50
C MET A 1 -47.89 4.99 -10.60
N ASN A 2 -47.48 4.24 -9.56
CA ASN A 2 -46.60 3.05 -9.52
C ASN A 2 -45.27 3.08 -10.29
N ASN A 3 -44.09 2.73 -9.76
CA ASN A 3 -43.68 1.86 -8.66
C ASN A 3 -42.26 2.29 -8.23
N THR A 4 -41.85 2.00 -7.00
CA THR A 4 -40.55 1.39 -6.59
C THR A 4 -40.38 1.65 -5.09
N ALA A 5 -41.23 1.02 -4.29
CA ALA A 5 -40.87 0.68 -2.93
C ALA A 5 -40.58 -0.82 -2.96
N GLU A 6 -39.38 -1.19 -3.39
CA GLU A 6 -38.85 -2.50 -3.05
C GLU A 6 -38.70 -2.52 -1.54
N ASN A 7 -39.79 -2.90 -0.89
CA ASN A 7 -39.84 -3.26 0.50
C ASN A 7 -38.91 -4.46 0.68
N ASN A 8 -37.63 -4.18 0.97
CA ASN A 8 -36.68 -5.12 1.56
C ASN A 8 -37.22 -5.49 2.95
N ASN A 9 -38.31 -6.26 2.97
CA ASN A 9 -38.93 -6.74 4.18
C ASN A 9 -38.07 -7.90 4.68
N LEU A 10 -36.95 -7.55 5.32
CA LEU A 10 -36.07 -8.48 6.03
C LEU A 10 -36.90 -9.40 6.95
N SER A 11 -38.03 -8.91 7.48
CA SER A 11 -38.99 -9.62 8.33
C SER A 11 -39.69 -10.82 7.67
N THR A 12 -39.61 -11.00 6.35
CA THR A 12 -40.23 -12.13 5.63
C THR A 12 -39.34 -13.39 5.60
N PHE A 13 -38.04 -13.23 5.88
CA PHE A 13 -37.12 -14.36 5.92
C PHE A 13 -37.17 -15.11 7.26
N PRO A 14 -36.84 -16.42 7.28
CA PRO A 14 -36.62 -17.13 8.53
C PRO A 14 -35.59 -16.41 9.40
N ALA A 15 -35.78 -16.40 10.72
CA ALA A 15 -34.89 -15.71 11.67
C ALA A 15 -33.41 -16.10 11.48
N VAL A 16 -33.14 -17.36 11.12
CA VAL A 16 -31.80 -17.85 10.78
C VAL A 16 -31.17 -17.10 9.60
N THR A 17 -31.97 -16.81 8.57
CA THR A 17 -31.52 -16.08 7.37
C THR A 17 -31.32 -14.59 7.67
N GLN A 18 -32.17 -13.99 8.52
CA GLN A 18 -32.00 -12.60 8.98
C GLN A 18 -30.68 -12.46 9.76
N GLN A 19 -30.44 -13.33 10.73
CA GLN A 19 -29.22 -13.35 11.54
C GLN A 19 -27.97 -13.59 10.67
N ALA A 20 -28.06 -14.48 9.68
CA ALA A 20 -26.96 -14.72 8.73
C ALA A 20 -26.67 -13.47 7.88
N MET A 21 -27.69 -12.75 7.42
CA MET A 21 -27.54 -11.51 6.65
C MET A 21 -26.95 -10.38 7.50
N GLU A 22 -27.37 -10.22 8.74
CA GLU A 22 -26.80 -9.24 9.68
C GLU A 22 -25.32 -9.53 9.94
N THR A 23 -24.98 -10.80 10.19
CA THR A 23 -23.59 -11.24 10.40
C THR A 23 -22.72 -10.95 9.16
N LEU A 24 -23.24 -11.24 7.96
CA LEU A 24 -22.55 -10.96 6.71
C LEU A 24 -22.39 -9.47 6.46
N ASN A 25 -23.40 -8.65 6.77
CA ASN A 25 -23.33 -7.21 6.61
C ASN A 25 -22.29 -6.57 7.55
N THR A 26 -22.24 -7.01 8.80
CA THR A 26 -21.21 -6.59 9.75
C THR A 26 -19.82 -7.01 9.29
N ALA A 27 -19.64 -8.26 8.85
CA ALA A 27 -18.36 -8.74 8.32
C ALA A 27 -17.92 -7.96 7.07
N ARG A 28 -18.86 -7.66 6.16
CA ARG A 28 -18.62 -6.88 4.95
C ARG A 28 -18.18 -5.45 5.27
N SER A 29 -18.84 -4.82 6.23
CA SER A 29 -18.52 -3.47 6.66
C SER A 29 -17.11 -3.40 7.27
N ALA A 30 -16.78 -4.35 8.16
CA ALA A 30 -15.45 -4.47 8.74
C ALA A 30 -14.36 -4.70 7.68
N TRP A 31 -14.62 -5.58 6.70
CA TRP A 31 -13.69 -5.80 5.59
C TRP A 31 -13.46 -4.55 4.73
N LEU A 32 -14.53 -3.81 4.39
CA LEU A 32 -14.42 -2.57 3.62
C LEU A 32 -13.63 -1.48 4.38
N GLU A 33 -13.74 -1.43 5.70
CA GLU A 33 -12.94 -0.52 6.53
C GLU A 33 -11.47 -0.92 6.56
N ALA A 34 -11.15 -2.19 6.80
CA ALA A 34 -9.78 -2.69 6.74
C ALA A 34 -9.15 -2.45 5.37
N ARG A 35 -9.90 -2.70 4.29
CA ARG A 35 -9.45 -2.42 2.92
C ARG A 35 -9.21 -0.94 2.65
N ARG A 36 -10.04 -0.04 3.20
CA ARG A 36 -9.83 1.41 3.13
C ARG A 36 -8.54 1.82 3.85
N ARG A 37 -8.30 1.30 5.06
CA ARG A 37 -7.07 1.55 5.82
C ARG A 37 -5.83 1.05 5.08
N GLN A 38 -5.89 -0.16 4.52
CA GLN A 38 -4.80 -0.72 3.72
C GLN A 38 -4.47 0.17 2.51
N LYS A 39 -5.50 0.65 1.79
CA LYS A 39 -5.29 1.56 0.66
C LYS A 39 -4.69 2.90 1.11
N ALA A 40 -5.24 3.51 2.17
CA ALA A 40 -4.72 4.77 2.69
C ALA A 40 -3.26 4.64 3.16
N ALA A 41 -2.90 3.53 3.81
CA ALA A 41 -1.52 3.24 4.20
C ALA A 41 -0.59 3.14 2.99
N ALA A 42 -1.00 2.44 1.93
CA ALA A 42 -0.22 2.33 0.70
C ALA A 42 -0.06 3.69 -0.01
N ASP A 43 -1.12 4.49 -0.09
CA ASP A 43 -1.10 5.82 -0.69
C ASP A 43 -0.19 6.78 0.11
N ASN A 44 -0.20 6.68 1.45
CA ASN A 44 0.69 7.45 2.33
C ASN A 44 2.16 7.07 2.10
N ILE A 45 2.50 5.78 2.06
CA ILE A 45 3.86 5.31 1.78
C ILE A 45 4.33 5.82 0.41
N ALA A 46 3.48 5.74 -0.62
CA ALA A 46 3.80 6.26 -1.96
C ALA A 46 4.09 7.76 -1.94
N THR A 47 3.29 8.53 -1.19
CA THR A 47 3.49 9.98 -1.04
C THR A 47 4.82 10.30 -0.32
N ILE A 48 5.17 9.56 0.73
CA ILE A 48 6.43 9.75 1.45
C ILE A 48 7.62 9.44 0.53
N ARG A 49 7.56 8.34 -0.24
CA ARG A 49 8.60 7.99 -1.22
C ARG A 49 8.76 9.04 -2.31
N GLN A 50 7.65 9.62 -2.78
CA GLN A 50 7.71 10.71 -3.75
C GLN A 50 8.45 11.92 -3.18
N ARG A 51 8.09 12.38 -1.97
CA ARG A 51 8.75 13.51 -1.32
C ARG A 51 10.24 13.25 -1.06
N ARG A 52 10.58 12.02 -0.65
CA ARG A 52 11.98 11.60 -0.51
C ARG A 52 12.74 11.72 -1.83
N ALA A 53 12.16 11.23 -2.94
CA ALA A 53 12.78 11.32 -4.25
C ALA A 53 12.98 12.78 -4.72
N GLU A 54 12.06 13.68 -4.38
CA GLU A 54 12.19 15.12 -4.65
C GLU A 54 13.39 15.71 -3.89
N ILE A 55 13.56 15.40 -2.60
CA ILE A 55 14.72 15.85 -1.79
C ILE A 55 16.03 15.22 -2.26
N GLU A 56 16.00 13.96 -2.68
CA GLU A 56 17.18 13.29 -3.24
C GLU A 56 17.62 13.95 -4.55
N ALA A 57 16.68 14.29 -5.43
CA ALA A 57 16.95 14.98 -6.68
C ALA A 57 17.56 16.38 -6.44
N THR A 58 17.00 17.16 -5.50
CA THR A 58 17.53 18.49 -5.17
C THR A 58 18.91 18.40 -4.53
N THR A 59 19.12 17.48 -3.59
CA THR A 59 20.42 17.28 -2.92
C THR A 59 21.50 16.84 -3.91
N ASN A 60 21.17 15.97 -4.86
CA ASN A 60 22.09 15.56 -5.91
C ASN A 60 22.45 16.72 -6.85
N ALA A 61 21.47 17.54 -7.25
CA ALA A 61 21.71 18.72 -8.06
C ALA A 61 22.66 19.72 -7.37
N LEU A 62 22.41 20.03 -6.08
CA LEU A 62 23.29 20.90 -5.29
C LEU A 62 24.72 20.32 -5.16
N ASN A 63 24.85 19.01 -5.03
CA ASN A 63 26.16 18.36 -4.94
C ASN A 63 26.92 18.38 -6.27
N ASP A 64 26.22 18.31 -7.41
CA ASP A 64 26.84 18.45 -8.72
C ASP A 64 27.23 19.90 -9.05
N GLU A 65 26.41 20.87 -8.63
CA GLU A 65 26.77 22.30 -8.67
C GLU A 65 28.03 22.56 -7.83
N TRP A 66 28.08 22.04 -6.60
CA TRP A 66 29.26 22.16 -5.75
C TRP A 66 30.52 21.56 -6.40
N ARG A 67 30.41 20.40 -7.05
CA ARG A 67 31.52 19.76 -7.77
C ARG A 67 31.97 20.56 -8.99
N THR A 68 31.05 21.28 -9.62
CA THR A 68 31.35 22.14 -10.77
C THR A 68 32.11 23.37 -10.30
N LEU A 69 31.59 24.08 -9.30
CA LEU A 69 32.28 25.22 -8.68
C LEU A 69 33.66 24.86 -8.13
N PHE A 70 33.82 23.69 -7.51
CA PHE A 70 35.13 23.22 -7.01
C PHE A 70 36.16 23.02 -8.13
N ARG A 71 35.71 22.54 -9.30
CA ARG A 71 36.59 22.35 -10.45
C ARG A 71 36.95 23.68 -11.12
N GLU A 72 35.96 24.56 -11.27
CA GLU A 72 36.15 25.90 -11.83
C GLU A 72 37.07 26.77 -10.96
N SER A 73 36.94 26.66 -9.64
CA SER A 73 37.79 27.38 -8.68
C SER A 73 39.17 26.74 -8.47
N GLN A 74 39.50 25.67 -9.21
CA GLN A 74 40.73 24.90 -9.07
C GLN A 74 41.01 24.44 -7.62
N GLY A 75 39.95 24.13 -6.87
CA GLY A 75 40.03 23.67 -5.48
C GLY A 75 39.98 24.76 -4.42
N VAL A 76 39.84 26.04 -4.78
CA VAL A 76 39.61 27.12 -3.80
C VAL A 76 38.16 27.10 -3.33
N ILE A 77 37.94 26.89 -2.03
CA ILE A 77 36.59 26.81 -1.45
C ILE A 77 36.05 28.22 -1.20
N SER A 78 35.05 28.63 -1.99
CA SER A 78 34.35 29.90 -1.82
C SER A 78 33.33 29.86 -0.66
N LYS A 79 32.82 31.03 -0.28
CA LYS A 79 31.74 31.14 0.72
C LYS A 79 30.45 30.46 0.26
N GLU A 80 30.14 30.53 -1.03
CA GLU A 80 28.96 29.89 -1.64
C GLU A 80 29.07 28.37 -1.59
N MET A 81 30.25 27.82 -1.86
CA MET A 81 30.50 26.38 -1.76
C MET A 81 30.35 25.83 -0.33
N LYS A 82 30.66 26.64 0.69
CA LYS A 82 30.40 26.27 2.09
C LYS A 82 28.91 26.21 2.39
N LYS A 83 28.12 27.15 1.85
CA LYS A 83 26.64 27.13 1.98
C LYS A 83 26.03 25.91 1.29
N LEU A 84 26.47 25.60 0.07
CA LEU A 84 26.04 24.39 -0.63
C LEU A 84 26.36 23.14 0.18
N ARG A 85 27.52 23.08 0.86
CA ARG A 85 27.84 21.94 1.73
C ARG A 85 26.93 21.81 2.94
N THR A 86 26.54 22.91 3.56
CA THR A 86 25.57 22.87 4.67
C THR A 86 24.20 22.42 4.20
N GLU A 87 23.75 22.87 3.03
CA GLU A 87 22.46 22.46 2.46
C GLU A 87 22.45 21.00 2.03
N ILE A 88 23.55 20.51 1.43
CA ILE A 88 23.71 19.09 1.09
C ILE A 88 23.74 18.20 2.34
N ALA A 89 24.41 18.65 3.41
CA ALA A 89 24.44 17.91 4.68
C ALA A 89 23.03 17.80 5.27
N LEU A 90 22.31 18.93 5.36
CA LEU A 90 20.91 18.96 5.79
C LEU A 90 20.01 18.07 4.92
N GLY A 91 20.20 18.10 3.59
CA GLY A 91 19.44 17.26 2.66
C GLY A 91 19.67 15.77 2.92
N ARG A 92 20.88 15.35 3.27
CA ARG A 92 21.20 13.96 3.64
C ARG A 92 20.57 13.55 4.97
N GLU A 93 20.68 14.40 6.00
CA GLU A 93 20.02 14.16 7.29
C GLU A 93 18.50 14.03 7.11
N THR A 94 17.90 14.90 6.29
CA THR A 94 16.46 14.84 5.97
C THR A 94 16.09 13.53 5.24
N LEU A 95 16.96 13.00 4.38
CA LEU A 95 16.73 11.72 3.71
C LEU A 95 16.78 10.55 4.70
N GLU A 96 17.67 10.61 5.70
CA GLU A 96 17.72 9.63 6.79
C GLU A 96 16.42 9.65 7.61
N ASP A 97 15.91 10.84 7.95
CA ASP A 97 14.61 10.99 8.63
C ASP A 97 13.45 10.40 7.80
N PHE A 98 13.48 10.55 6.47
CA PHE A 98 12.49 9.93 5.59
C PHE A 98 12.59 8.41 5.57
N ASP A 99 13.80 7.86 5.63
CA ASP A 99 14.04 6.41 5.68
C ASP A 99 13.53 5.82 7.01
N GLU A 100 13.75 6.51 8.13
CA GLU A 100 13.19 6.13 9.43
C GLU A 100 11.65 6.21 9.43
N LEU A 101 11.08 7.27 8.87
CA LEU A 101 9.63 7.43 8.75
C LEU A 101 9.00 6.32 7.89
N LEU A 102 9.65 5.93 6.79
CA LEU A 102 9.21 4.83 5.95
C LEU A 102 9.26 3.50 6.71
N ALA A 103 10.34 3.23 7.44
CA ALA A 103 10.48 2.01 8.24
C ALA A 103 9.39 1.91 9.33
N ALA A 104 9.10 3.02 10.01
CA ALA A 104 8.01 3.09 10.99
C ALA A 104 6.65 2.81 10.34
N GLN A 105 6.35 3.46 9.20
CA GLN A 105 5.09 3.27 8.48
C GLN A 105 4.95 1.83 7.94
N GLU A 106 6.02 1.21 7.46
CA GLU A 106 6.00 -0.18 7.00
C GLU A 106 5.78 -1.15 8.16
N SER A 107 6.40 -0.90 9.32
CA SER A 107 6.20 -1.69 10.54
C SER A 107 4.77 -1.60 11.06
N GLU A 108 4.21 -0.40 11.17
CA GLU A 108 2.83 -0.18 11.64
C GLU A 108 1.80 -0.84 10.72
N ASN A 109 2.06 -0.85 9.41
CA ASN A 109 1.12 -1.37 8.42
C ASN A 109 1.36 -2.84 8.05
N ALA A 110 2.35 -3.51 8.64
CA ALA A 110 2.76 -4.86 8.27
C ALA A 110 1.62 -5.89 8.38
N LEU A 111 0.71 -5.71 9.34
CA LEU A 111 -0.40 -6.64 9.59
C LEU A 111 -1.68 -6.30 8.81
N LEU A 112 -1.83 -5.08 8.28
CA LEU A 112 -3.03 -4.67 7.55
C LEU A 112 -3.41 -5.60 6.38
N PRO A 113 -2.46 -6.12 5.58
CA PRO A 113 -2.78 -7.09 4.53
C PRO A 113 -3.35 -8.40 5.09
N GLN A 114 -2.82 -8.89 6.21
CA GLN A 114 -3.28 -10.12 6.85
C GLN A 114 -4.67 -9.92 7.45
N GLU A 115 -4.89 -8.85 8.22
CA GLU A 115 -6.20 -8.51 8.80
C GLU A 115 -7.28 -8.37 7.72
N THR A 116 -6.93 -7.70 6.62
CA THR A 116 -7.84 -7.55 5.48
C THR A 116 -8.15 -8.90 4.82
N ALA A 117 -7.18 -9.81 4.72
CA ALA A 117 -7.36 -11.14 4.15
C ALA A 117 -8.22 -12.05 5.07
N GLU A 118 -8.03 -11.98 6.38
CA GLU A 118 -8.83 -12.70 7.36
C GLU A 118 -10.30 -12.25 7.33
N LEU A 119 -10.53 -10.93 7.27
CA LEU A 119 -11.88 -10.37 7.11
C LEU A 119 -12.49 -10.72 5.75
N ALA A 120 -11.69 -10.75 4.67
CA ALA A 120 -12.16 -11.18 3.36
C ALA A 120 -12.66 -12.63 3.39
N GLY A 121 -11.98 -13.51 4.12
CA GLY A 121 -12.40 -14.91 4.27
C GLY A 121 -13.74 -15.10 5.00
N LYS A 122 -14.14 -14.13 5.84
CA LYS A 122 -15.45 -14.13 6.52
C LYS A 122 -16.59 -13.64 5.62
N VAL A 123 -16.29 -12.76 4.66
CA VAL A 123 -17.26 -12.16 3.73
C VAL A 123 -17.42 -12.99 2.47
N TYR A 124 -16.30 -13.44 1.93
CA TYR A 124 -16.20 -14.30 0.77
C TYR A 124 -15.57 -15.60 1.23
N PRO A 125 -16.36 -16.53 1.80
CA PRO A 125 -15.84 -17.85 2.10
C PRO A 125 -15.23 -18.39 0.81
N ARG A 126 -13.91 -18.59 0.81
CA ARG A 126 -13.18 -19.17 -0.31
C ARG A 126 -13.92 -20.45 -0.65
N ALA A 127 -14.52 -20.51 -1.84
CA ALA A 127 -14.96 -21.76 -2.39
C ALA A 127 -13.68 -22.61 -2.54
N ARG A 128 -13.35 -23.39 -1.51
CA ARG A 128 -12.40 -24.49 -1.64
C ARG A 128 -13.11 -25.44 -2.59
N GLY A 129 -12.85 -25.25 -3.88
CA GLY A 129 -13.40 -26.08 -4.92
C GLY A 129 -12.97 -27.51 -4.65
N THR A 130 -13.82 -28.27 -3.98
CA THR A 130 -14.02 -29.68 -4.30
C THR A 130 -14.77 -29.75 -5.62
N CYS A 131 -14.20 -29.16 -6.68
CA CYS A 131 -14.48 -29.56 -8.04
C CYS A 131 -13.21 -30.25 -8.48
N GLY A 132 -13.08 -31.52 -8.10
CA GLY A 132 -12.08 -32.41 -8.65
C GLY A 132 -12.37 -32.58 -10.13
N TYR A 133 -11.85 -31.67 -10.96
CA TYR A 133 -11.79 -31.89 -12.38
C TYR A 133 -10.66 -32.89 -12.63
N SER A 134 -10.99 -34.18 -12.50
CA SER A 134 -10.12 -35.29 -12.91
C SER A 134 -10.02 -35.27 -14.43
N ARG A 135 -9.11 -34.43 -14.95
CA ARG A 135 -8.69 -34.51 -16.34
C ARG A 135 -7.64 -35.62 -16.40
N LYS A 136 -8.04 -36.84 -16.76
CA LYS A 136 -7.11 -37.86 -17.25
C LYS A 136 -6.54 -37.35 -18.57
N THR A 137 -5.44 -36.60 -18.53
CA THR A 137 -4.61 -36.38 -19.70
C THR A 137 -3.53 -37.45 -19.69
N ASN A 138 -3.63 -38.39 -20.63
CA ASN A 138 -2.48 -39.18 -21.04
C ASN A 138 -1.34 -38.21 -21.41
N LEU A 139 -0.12 -38.56 -20.97
CA LEU A 139 1.14 -37.81 -21.10
C LEU A 139 1.39 -36.78 -19.98
N GLY A 140 2.08 -37.27 -18.95
CA GLY A 140 2.51 -36.50 -17.78
C GLY A 140 3.57 -35.45 -18.09
N ARG A 141 3.15 -34.18 -18.12
CA ARG A 141 4.00 -33.02 -17.85
C ARG A 141 3.17 -31.96 -17.13
N PHE A 142 3.48 -31.72 -15.86
CA PHE A 142 2.96 -30.58 -15.11
C PHE A 142 3.82 -29.35 -15.44
N TYR A 143 3.20 -28.31 -16.00
CA TYR A 143 3.76 -26.95 -15.96
C TYR A 143 2.90 -26.14 -14.98
N ALA A 144 3.52 -25.72 -13.87
CA ALA A 144 2.93 -24.78 -12.95
C ALA A 144 2.96 -23.38 -13.57
N ILE A 145 1.79 -22.81 -13.84
CA ILE A 145 1.65 -21.38 -14.14
C ILE A 145 1.18 -20.74 -12.84
N ALA A 146 2.07 -19.97 -12.21
CA ALA A 146 1.76 -19.16 -11.04
C ALA A 146 0.99 -17.91 -11.50
N TRP A 147 -0.11 -17.62 -10.83
CA TRP A 147 -0.75 -16.31 -10.75
C TRP A 147 -0.94 -15.99 -9.26
#